data_AF-A0A9D6EEQ5-F1
#
_entry.id   AF-A0A9D6EEQ5-F1
#
_cell.length_a   1.000
_cell.length_b   1.000
_cell.length_c   1.000
_cell.angle_alpha   90.00
_cell.angle_beta   90.00
_cell.angle_gamma   90.00
#
_symmetry.space_group_name_H-M   'P 1'
#
loop_
_entity.id
_entity.type
_entity.pdbx_description
1 polymer ?
#
loop_
_entity_poly.entity_id
_entity_poly.type
_entity_poly.pdbx_seq_one_letter_code
_entity_poly.pdbx_strand_id
1 'polypeptide(L)'
;MAPRPLVYPYESMYSPVPRVMGETTLDVTRWYEAAGFIVPGWHDLPDHVALELAFMAWLAGEERAACRQGEPWRLARTLHLELTFLQDHLIGWIPQFAEAVETSSRLPFYQGMATRLRRWIPWDLDAVSSLATTLSGEGR
;
A
#
# COMPACT_ATOMS: atom_id res chain seq x y z
N MET A 1 9.88 23.38 -20.03
CA MET A 1 9.78 22.96 -18.62
C MET A 1 8.43 22.30 -18.44
N ALA A 2 8.40 21.02 -18.05
CA ALA A 2 7.13 20.34 -17.82
C ALA A 2 6.37 21.02 -16.66
N PRO A 3 5.03 21.12 -16.72
CA PRO A 3 4.26 21.70 -15.64
C PRO A 3 4.48 20.92 -14.34
N ARG A 4 4.63 21.64 -13.22
CA ARG A 4 4.74 21.02 -11.90
C ARG A 4 3.44 20.27 -11.60
N PRO A 5 3.50 18.99 -11.20
CA PRO A 5 2.28 18.25 -10.87
C PRO A 5 1.60 18.90 -9.65
N LEU A 6 0.26 18.85 -9.64
CA LEU A 6 -0.55 19.38 -8.55
C LEU A 6 -0.36 18.57 -7.26
N VAL A 7 -0.18 17.25 -7.41
CA VAL A 7 0.03 16.29 -6.33
C VAL A 7 1.07 15.28 -6.81
N TYR A 8 2.04 14.94 -5.97
CA TYR A 8 3.06 13.95 -6.29
C TYR A 8 2.57 12.56 -5.84
N PRO A 9 2.56 11.54 -6.71
CA PRO A 9 2.03 10.22 -6.37
C PRO A 9 3.08 9.27 -5.76
N TYR A 10 4.07 9.79 -5.02
CA TYR A 10 5.20 9.01 -4.51
C TYR A 10 5.32 9.14 -2.99
N GLU A 11 5.47 8.03 -2.27
CA GLU A 11 5.64 8.03 -0.80
C GLU A 11 6.78 8.96 -0.36
N SER A 12 7.92 8.92 -1.07
CA SER A 12 9.11 9.70 -0.76
C SER A 12 8.92 11.22 -0.79
N MET A 13 7.82 11.71 -1.36
CA MET A 13 7.46 13.14 -1.37
C MET A 13 6.67 13.58 -0.12
N TYR A 14 6.24 12.62 0.72
CA TYR A 14 5.51 12.84 1.97
C TYR A 14 6.36 12.56 3.21
N SER A 15 7.62 12.12 3.04
CA SER A 15 8.58 11.97 4.13
C SER A 15 9.01 13.32 4.72
N PRO A 16 9.51 13.37 5.98
CA PRO A 16 9.98 14.62 6.60
C PRO A 16 11.02 15.39 5.79
N VAL A 17 11.80 14.69 4.96
CA VAL A 17 12.73 15.26 3.98
C VAL A 17 12.33 14.78 2.58
N PRO A 18 11.42 15.50 1.88
CA PRO A 18 10.91 15.07 0.58
C PRO A 18 12.01 14.96 -0.47
N ARG A 19 12.16 13.78 -1.09
CA ARG A 19 13.15 13.51 -2.13
C ARG A 19 12.68 12.40 -3.06
N VAL A 20 12.61 12.67 -4.36
CA VAL A 20 12.39 11.63 -5.38
C VAL A 20 13.50 10.57 -5.31
N MET A 21 13.14 9.28 -5.31
CA MET A 21 14.06 8.16 -4.99
C MET A 21 14.65 8.27 -3.58
N GLY A 22 13.78 8.48 -2.60
CA GLY A 22 14.13 8.57 -1.18
C GLY A 22 14.40 7.22 -0.53
N GLU A 23 14.57 7.22 0.80
CA GLU A 23 14.78 5.99 1.58
C GLU A 23 13.60 5.02 1.47
N THR A 24 12.37 5.55 1.42
CA THR A 24 11.14 4.79 1.24
C THR A 24 11.11 4.05 -0.11
N THR A 25 11.55 4.68 -1.20
CA THR A 25 11.66 4.05 -2.52
C THR A 25 12.56 2.81 -2.51
N LEU A 26 13.71 2.89 -1.81
CA LEU A 26 14.60 1.74 -1.65
C LEU A 26 13.99 0.67 -0.75
N ASP A 27 13.22 1.08 0.25
CA ASP A 27 12.60 0.14 1.18
C ASP A 27 11.50 -0.66 0.51
N VAL A 28 10.52 -0.02 -0.15
CA VAL A 28 9.45 -0.74 -0.87
C VAL A 28 10.02 -1.65 -1.97
N THR A 29 11.16 -1.29 -2.57
CA THR A 29 11.86 -2.18 -3.52
C THR A 29 12.29 -3.49 -2.85
N ARG A 30 12.88 -3.42 -1.65
CA ARG A 30 13.27 -4.62 -0.88
C ARG A 30 12.06 -5.46 -0.49
N TRP A 31 10.94 -4.81 -0.16
CA TRP A 31 9.68 -5.51 0.10
C TRP A 31 9.21 -6.32 -1.11
N TYR A 32 9.20 -5.71 -2.30
CA TYR A 32 8.80 -6.39 -3.53
C TYR A 32 9.74 -7.55 -3.88
N GLU A 33 11.04 -7.34 -3.77
CA GLU A 33 12.05 -8.38 -4.02
C GLU A 33 11.91 -9.55 -3.05
N ALA A 34 11.75 -9.28 -1.74
CA ALA A 34 11.60 -10.31 -0.72
C ALA A 34 10.29 -11.11 -0.86
N ALA A 35 9.25 -10.47 -1.38
CA ALA A 35 7.96 -11.10 -1.67
C ALA A 35 7.93 -11.83 -3.02
N GLY A 36 8.92 -11.59 -3.90
CA GLY A 36 8.90 -12.08 -5.29
C GLY A 36 7.81 -11.40 -6.14
N PHE A 37 7.42 -10.18 -5.78
CA PHE A 37 6.41 -9.40 -6.49
C PHE A 37 7.02 -8.70 -7.71
N ILE A 38 6.48 -9.00 -8.89
CA ILE A 38 6.95 -8.46 -10.17
C ILE A 38 5.75 -7.96 -10.97
N VAL A 39 5.82 -6.71 -11.45
CA VAL A 39 4.83 -6.12 -12.36
C VAL A 39 5.48 -5.91 -13.74
N PRO A 40 5.27 -6.82 -14.71
CA PRO A 40 5.83 -6.68 -16.05
C PRO A 40 5.38 -5.37 -16.72
N GLY A 41 6.32 -4.63 -17.29
CA GLY A 41 6.03 -3.37 -17.98
C GLY A 41 5.78 -2.18 -17.05
N TRP A 42 6.07 -2.29 -15.75
CA TRP A 42 6.14 -1.13 -14.87
C TRP A 42 7.40 -0.31 -15.17
N HIS A 43 7.22 1.01 -15.37
CA HIS A 43 8.29 1.92 -15.79
C HIS A 43 8.47 3.13 -14.88
N ASP A 44 7.69 3.23 -13.81
CA ASP A 44 7.76 4.33 -12.85
C ASP A 44 8.49 3.91 -11.56
N LEU A 45 8.56 4.79 -10.58
CA LEU A 45 9.25 4.50 -9.32
C LEU A 45 8.53 3.44 -8.47
N PRO A 46 9.30 2.64 -7.70
CA PRO A 46 8.77 1.65 -6.77
C PRO A 46 7.75 2.19 -5.76
N ASP A 47 7.94 3.42 -5.27
CA ASP A 47 7.10 4.09 -4.26
C ASP A 47 5.92 4.85 -4.85
N HIS A 48 5.57 4.58 -6.10
CA HIS A 48 4.40 5.18 -6.71
C HIS A 48 3.14 4.53 -6.13
N VAL A 49 2.11 5.35 -5.79
CA VAL A 49 0.85 4.89 -5.16
C VAL A 49 0.23 3.68 -5.86
N ALA A 50 0.24 3.66 -7.20
CA ALA A 50 -0.33 2.56 -7.96
C ALA A 50 0.41 1.24 -7.76
N LEU A 51 1.74 1.25 -7.58
CA LEU A 51 2.52 0.04 -7.39
C LEU A 51 2.40 -0.48 -5.95
N GLU A 52 2.42 0.41 -4.95
CA GLU A 52 2.17 0.02 -3.56
C GLU A 52 0.76 -0.56 -3.37
N LEU A 53 -0.27 0.02 -4.01
CA LEU A 53 -1.62 -0.55 -4.00
C LEU A 53 -1.72 -1.86 -4.80
N ALA A 54 -0.94 -2.02 -5.87
CA ALA A 54 -0.87 -3.28 -6.60
C ALA A 54 -0.23 -4.39 -5.76
N PHE A 55 0.76 -4.05 -4.93
CA PHE A 55 1.37 -4.98 -3.98
C PHE A 55 0.34 -5.43 -2.92
N MET A 56 -0.45 -4.51 -2.36
CA MET A 56 -1.58 -4.86 -1.47
C MET A 56 -2.57 -5.82 -2.13
N ALA A 57 -2.99 -5.53 -3.36
CA ALA A 57 -3.89 -6.42 -4.09
C ALA A 57 -3.30 -7.81 -4.33
N TRP A 58 -1.98 -7.90 -4.54
CA TRP A 58 -1.27 -9.16 -4.67
C TRP A 58 -1.24 -9.93 -3.34
N LEU A 59 -0.95 -9.28 -2.21
CA LEU A 59 -0.97 -9.89 -0.88
C LEU A 59 -2.33 -10.49 -0.54
N ALA A 60 -3.42 -9.72 -0.73
CA ALA A 60 -4.78 -10.21 -0.55
C ALA A 60 -5.11 -11.43 -1.46
N GLY A 61 -4.50 -11.48 -2.66
CA GLY A 61 -4.59 -12.64 -3.55
C GLY A 61 -3.87 -13.89 -2.99
N GLU A 62 -2.69 -13.70 -2.42
CA GLU A 62 -1.88 -14.75 -1.79
C GLU A 62 -2.56 -15.31 -0.53
N GLU A 63 -3.18 -14.45 0.28
CA GLU A 63 -4.00 -14.84 1.44
C GLU A 63 -5.18 -15.71 1.02
N ARG A 64 -5.92 -15.26 0.00
CA ARG A 64 -7.02 -16.04 -0.57
C ARG A 64 -6.56 -17.39 -1.08
N ALA A 65 -5.39 -17.46 -1.71
CA ALA A 65 -4.81 -18.73 -2.18
C ALA A 65 -4.46 -19.65 -1.01
N ALA A 66 -3.81 -19.13 0.04
CA ALA A 66 -3.48 -19.89 1.25
C ALA A 66 -4.72 -20.42 1.97
N CYS A 67 -5.77 -19.60 2.13
CA CYS A 67 -7.06 -20.00 2.66
C CYS A 67 -7.66 -21.18 1.87
N ARG A 68 -7.67 -21.10 0.53
CA ARG A 68 -8.23 -22.13 -0.34
C ARG A 68 -7.46 -23.45 -0.30
N GLN A 69 -6.15 -23.37 -0.07
CA GLN A 69 -5.26 -24.52 0.00
C GLN A 69 -5.19 -25.13 1.41
N GLY A 70 -5.78 -24.48 2.41
CA GLY A 70 -5.72 -24.95 3.80
C GLY A 70 -4.32 -24.78 4.40
N GLU A 71 -3.61 -23.70 4.05
CA GLU A 71 -2.23 -23.41 4.47
C GLU A 71 -2.20 -22.28 5.52
N PRO A 72 -2.56 -22.56 6.80
CA PRO A 72 -2.73 -21.53 7.82
C PRO A 72 -1.42 -20.77 8.13
N TRP A 73 -0.28 -21.44 8.04
CA TRP A 73 1.03 -20.79 8.25
C TRP A 73 1.36 -19.78 7.15
N ARG A 74 1.05 -20.11 5.89
CA ARG A 74 1.22 -19.18 4.78
C ARG A 74 0.26 -17.99 4.92
N LEU A 75 -1.00 -18.26 5.27
CA LEU A 75 -2.00 -17.22 5.51
C LEU A 75 -1.54 -16.25 6.61
N ALA A 76 -1.14 -16.77 7.78
CA ALA A 76 -0.69 -15.94 8.90
C ALA A 76 0.56 -15.12 8.53
N ARG A 77 1.52 -15.71 7.80
CA ARG A 77 2.70 -15.00 7.30
C ARG A 77 2.33 -13.88 6.33
N THR A 78 1.42 -14.12 5.39
CA THR A 78 1.02 -13.11 4.40
C THR A 78 0.24 -11.97 5.06
N LEU A 79 -0.69 -12.26 5.97
CA LEU A 79 -1.40 -11.23 6.73
C LEU A 79 -0.48 -10.39 7.60
N HIS A 80 0.56 -10.99 8.19
CA HIS A 80 1.56 -10.23 8.92
C HIS A 80 2.35 -9.30 8.00
N LEU A 81 2.72 -9.77 6.80
CA LEU A 81 3.39 -8.96 5.78
C LEU A 81 2.49 -7.80 5.32
N GLU A 82 1.21 -8.04 5.05
CA GLU A 82 0.23 -7.02 4.70
C GLU A 82 0.06 -5.98 5.81
N LEU A 83 -0.09 -6.43 7.06
CA LEU A 83 -0.21 -5.56 8.22
C LEU A 83 1.00 -4.63 8.35
N THR A 84 2.21 -5.18 8.28
CA THR A 84 3.42 -4.39 8.43
C THR A 84 3.62 -3.43 7.25
N PHE A 85 3.29 -3.84 6.02
CA PHE A 85 3.35 -2.92 4.88
C PHE A 85 2.33 -1.76 5.01
N LEU A 86 1.11 -2.04 5.48
CA LEU A 86 0.12 -1.00 5.76
C LEU A 86 0.62 0.01 6.81
N GLN A 87 1.25 -0.47 7.88
CA GLN A 87 1.78 0.34 8.97
C GLN A 87 2.99 1.18 8.56
N ASP A 88 3.92 0.58 7.84
CA ASP A 88 5.20 1.20 7.53
C ASP A 88 5.11 2.09 6.27
N HIS A 89 4.32 1.69 5.26
CA HIS A 89 4.34 2.33 3.95
C HIS A 89 3.03 2.98 3.52
N LEU A 90 1.85 2.65 4.05
CA LEU A 90 0.59 3.21 3.49
C LEU A 90 -0.10 4.22 4.41
N ILE A 91 -0.25 3.89 5.69
CA ILE A 91 -1.04 4.71 6.61
C ILE A 91 -0.44 6.10 6.82
N GLY A 92 0.90 6.22 6.71
CA GLY A 92 1.62 7.48 6.92
C GLY A 92 1.33 8.54 5.86
N TRP A 93 1.23 8.15 4.58
CA TRP A 93 1.20 9.11 3.47
C TRP A 93 -0.06 9.05 2.61
N ILE A 94 -0.66 7.88 2.39
CA ILE A 94 -1.80 7.73 1.47
C ILE A 94 -2.99 8.62 1.88
N PRO A 95 -3.36 8.75 3.18
CA PRO A 95 -4.44 9.66 3.56
C PRO A 95 -4.17 11.12 3.18
N GLN A 96 -2.92 11.56 3.32
CA GLN A 96 -2.48 12.93 2.96
C GLN A 96 -2.46 13.12 1.44
N PHE A 97 -1.93 12.15 0.71
CA PHE A 97 -1.97 12.12 -0.76
C PHE A 97 -3.42 12.19 -1.27
N ALA A 98 -4.30 11.36 -0.72
CA ALA A 98 -5.69 11.31 -1.10
C ALA A 98 -6.41 12.64 -0.80
N GLU A 99 -6.20 13.24 0.37
CA GLU A 99 -6.75 14.58 0.66
C GLU A 99 -6.25 15.65 -0.34
N ALA A 100 -4.97 15.61 -0.70
CA ALA A 100 -4.41 16.53 -1.70
C ALA A 100 -5.05 16.34 -3.08
N VAL A 101 -5.30 15.09 -3.51
CA VAL A 101 -6.01 14.81 -4.78
C VAL A 101 -7.47 15.26 -4.72
N GLU A 102 -8.16 14.97 -3.62
CA GLU A 102 -9.56 15.35 -3.39
C GLU A 102 -9.74 16.87 -3.51
N THR A 103 -8.83 17.64 -2.91
CA THR A 103 -8.89 19.11 -2.90
C THR A 103 -8.37 19.78 -4.18
N SER A 104 -7.39 19.17 -4.86
CA SER A 104 -6.74 19.77 -6.04
C SER A 104 -7.36 19.37 -7.37
N SER A 105 -8.03 18.23 -7.45
CA SER A 105 -8.62 17.73 -8.69
C SER A 105 -9.84 18.55 -9.10
N ARG A 106 -9.96 18.84 -10.40
CA ARG A 106 -11.18 19.40 -11.02
C ARG A 106 -12.10 18.33 -11.61
N LEU A 107 -11.69 17.07 -11.54
CA LEU A 107 -12.40 15.94 -12.11
C LEU A 107 -13.13 15.17 -11.00
N PRO A 108 -14.47 15.11 -11.00
CA PRO A 108 -15.26 14.42 -9.97
C PRO A 108 -14.87 12.96 -9.76
N PHE A 109 -14.41 12.29 -10.83
CA PHE A 109 -13.91 10.92 -10.75
C PHE A 109 -12.73 10.78 -9.77
N TYR A 110 -11.68 11.60 -9.92
CA TYR A 110 -10.51 11.54 -9.05
C TYR A 110 -10.81 12.03 -7.64
N GLN A 111 -11.72 12.99 -7.48
CA GLN A 111 -12.20 13.41 -6.15
C GLN A 111 -12.86 12.23 -5.42
N GLY A 112 -13.81 11.54 -6.07
CA GLY A 112 -14.48 10.39 -5.48
C GLY A 112 -13.54 9.22 -5.16
N MET A 113 -12.58 8.93 -6.05
CA MET A 113 -11.56 7.91 -5.81
C MET A 113 -10.67 8.27 -4.62
N ALA A 114 -10.25 9.53 -4.52
CA ALA A 114 -9.45 10.02 -3.41
C ALA A 114 -10.21 9.94 -2.07
N THR A 115 -11.46 10.38 -2.02
CA THR A 115 -12.30 10.25 -0.82
C THR A 115 -12.42 8.79 -0.37
N ARG A 116 -12.56 7.84 -1.31
CA ARG A 116 -12.61 6.40 -0.99
C ARG A 116 -11.27 5.90 -0.47
N LEU A 117 -10.17 6.20 -1.17
CA LEU A 117 -8.83 5.74 -0.80
C LEU A 117 -8.44 6.25 0.60
N ARG A 118 -8.74 7.52 0.91
CA ARG A 118 -8.48 8.14 2.21
C ARG A 118 -9.16 7.40 3.37
N ARG A 119 -10.34 6.82 3.12
CA ARG A 119 -11.11 6.04 4.11
C ARG A 119 -10.73 4.57 4.11
N TRP A 120 -10.32 4.04 2.96
CA TRP A 120 -9.96 2.63 2.78
C TRP A 120 -8.76 2.27 3.64
N ILE A 121 -7.65 3.01 3.54
CA ILE A 121 -6.39 2.62 4.20
C ILE A 121 -6.52 2.45 5.73
N PRO A 122 -7.13 3.38 6.49
CA PRO A 122 -7.31 3.16 7.93
C PRO A 122 -8.25 1.98 8.24
N TRP A 123 -9.32 1.81 7.47
CA TRP A 123 -10.23 0.69 7.65
C TRP A 123 -9.56 -0.65 7.37
N ASP A 124 -8.71 -0.70 6.33
CA ASP A 124 -7.97 -1.89 5.92
C ASP A 124 -6.96 -2.29 7.01
N LEU A 125 -6.23 -1.31 7.53
CA LEU A 125 -5.31 -1.50 8.66
C LEU A 125 -6.02 -2.10 9.88
N ASP A 126 -7.20 -1.57 10.25
CA ASP A 126 -7.99 -2.09 11.36
C ASP A 126 -8.48 -3.53 11.08
N ALA A 127 -8.94 -3.80 9.86
CA ALA A 127 -9.44 -5.12 9.46
C ALA A 127 -8.33 -6.17 9.47
N VAL A 128 -7.18 -5.90 8.86
CA VAL A 128 -6.03 -6.80 8.79
C VAL A 128 -5.45 -7.03 10.19
N SER A 129 -5.35 -5.98 11.02
CA SER A 129 -4.91 -6.10 12.42
C SER A 129 -5.82 -7.03 13.23
N SER A 130 -7.14 -6.92 13.04
CA SER A 130 -8.10 -7.82 13.69
C SER A 130 -7.93 -9.26 13.24
N LEU A 131 -7.76 -9.51 11.93
CA LEU A 131 -7.55 -10.84 11.38
C LEU A 131 -6.25 -11.48 11.88
N ALA A 132 -5.15 -10.73 11.87
CA ALA A 132 -3.85 -11.19 12.36
C ALA A 132 -3.89 -11.55 13.86
N THR A 133 -4.65 -10.80 14.66
CA THR A 133 -4.86 -11.08 16.08
C THR A 133 -5.64 -12.37 16.29
N THR A 134 -6.73 -12.58 15.53
CA THR A 134 -7.53 -13.81 15.62
C THR A 134 -6.71 -15.05 15.28
N LEU A 135 -5.95 -15.03 14.18
CA LEU A 135 -5.11 -16.16 13.77
C LEU A 135 -3.96 -16.46 14.75
N SER A 136 -3.43 -15.43 15.40
CA SER A 136 -2.43 -15.61 16.46
C SER A 136 -3.02 -16.18 17.76
N GLY A 137 -4.33 -15.99 17.98
CA GLY A 137 -5.07 -16.51 19.13
C GLY A 137 -5.54 -17.96 18.97
N GLU A 138 -5.79 -18.42 17.75
CA GLU A 138 -6.22 -19.81 17.44
C GLU A 138 -5.10 -20.85 17.59
N GLY A 139 -3.85 -20.42 17.81
CA GLY A 139 -2.68 -21.30 18.03
C GLY A 139 -2.38 -21.65 19.49
N ARG A 140 -3.29 -21.39 20.45
CA ARG A 140 -3.14 -21.78 21.87
C ARG A 140 -4.07 -22.89 22.30
#